data_AF-A0A183LUW7-F1
#
_entry.id   AF-A0A183LUW7-F1
#
_cell.length_a   1.000
_cell.length_b   1.000
_cell.length_c   1.000
_cell.angle_alpha   90.00
_cell.angle_beta   90.00
_cell.angle_gamma   90.00
#
_symmetry.space_group_name_H-M   'P 1'
#
loop_
_entity.id
_entity.type
_entity.pdbx_description
1 polymer ?
#
loop_
_entity_poly.entity_id
_entity_poly.type
_entity_poly.pdbx_seq_one_letter_code
_entity_poly.pdbx_strand_id
1 'polypeptide(L)'
;MNILLWERTNQLPNEEEIRKRRWKWIAYTLHKSSNYITRQAPIWNPERKRKRGRPKNASRREIEADIKKMNNNWKEPERITQDRVGWRMLVSGLCSFTRSNRRK
;
A
#
# COMPACT_ATOMS: atom_id res chain seq x y z
N MET A 1 7.72 20.65 -18.88
CA MET A 1 8.25 19.83 -19.99
C MET A 1 8.19 18.31 -19.76
N ASN A 2 7.97 17.79 -18.54
CA ASN A 2 7.94 16.32 -18.30
C ASN A 2 6.52 15.69 -18.29
N ILE A 3 5.46 16.50 -18.20
CA ILE A 3 4.08 16.03 -18.00
C ILE A 3 3.46 15.54 -19.33
N LEU A 4 3.78 16.22 -20.43
CA LEU A 4 3.29 15.94 -21.80
C LEU A 4 3.82 14.63 -22.41
N LEU A 5 5.02 14.20 -22.04
CA LEU A 5 5.61 12.93 -22.51
C LEU A 5 4.98 11.73 -21.81
N TRP A 6 4.59 11.86 -20.53
CA TRP A 6 3.96 10.80 -19.73
C TRP A 6 2.52 10.48 -20.14
N GLU A 7 1.75 11.45 -20.64
CA GLU A 7 0.38 11.21 -21.14
C GLU A 7 0.36 10.39 -22.44
N ARG A 8 1.44 10.45 -23.23
CA ARG A 8 1.52 9.82 -24.56
C ARG A 8 1.93 8.35 -24.51
N THR A 9 2.55 7.89 -23.41
CA THR A 9 3.12 6.54 -23.29
C THR A 9 2.20 5.51 -22.65
N ASN A 10 0.98 5.86 -22.21
CA ASN A 10 0.07 4.96 -21.48
C ASN A 10 0.71 4.27 -20.24
N GLN A 11 1.86 4.76 -19.76
CA GLN A 11 2.57 4.15 -18.65
C GLN A 11 1.82 4.45 -17.35
N LEU A 12 1.51 3.39 -16.59
CA LEU A 12 1.00 3.53 -15.24
C LEU A 12 2.03 4.29 -14.39
N PRO A 13 1.62 5.27 -13.58
CA PRO A 13 2.53 5.98 -12.69
C PRO A 13 3.31 4.96 -11.85
N ASN A 14 4.64 5.07 -11.85
CA ASN A 14 5.51 4.12 -11.16
C ASN A 14 5.11 3.96 -9.67
N GLU A 15 4.62 5.03 -9.05
CA GLU A 15 4.08 5.02 -7.68
C GLU A 15 2.82 4.14 -7.51
N GLU A 16 1.91 4.11 -8.49
CA GLU A 16 0.73 3.24 -8.46
C GLU A 16 1.12 1.77 -8.60
N GLU A 17 2.09 1.47 -9.45
CA GLU A 17 2.56 0.10 -9.62
C GLU A 17 3.28 -0.40 -8.36
N ILE A 18 4.12 0.45 -7.75
CA ILE A 18 4.75 0.18 -6.45
C ILE A 18 3.69 -0.04 -5.37
N ARG A 19 2.63 0.78 -5.34
CA ARG A 19 1.52 0.65 -4.40
C ARG A 19 0.74 -0.65 -4.60
N LYS A 20 0.38 -1.00 -5.85
CA LYS A 20 -0.27 -2.28 -6.20
C LYS A 20 0.56 -3.47 -5.73
N ARG A 21 1.86 -3.49 -6.05
CA ARG A 21 2.77 -4.58 -5.68
C ARG A 21 2.89 -4.70 -4.15
N ARG A 22 2.99 -3.57 -3.45
CA ARG A 22 3.06 -3.52 -1.99
C ARG A 22 1.78 -4.05 -1.35
N TRP A 23 0.61 -3.56 -1.76
CA TRP A 23 -0.65 -4.04 -1.23
C TRP A 23 -0.87 -5.53 -1.55
N LYS A 24 -0.51 -6.00 -2.74
CA LYS A 24 -0.52 -7.43 -3.07
C LYS A 24 0.32 -8.28 -2.10
N TRP A 25 1.49 -7.79 -1.69
CA TRP A 25 2.34 -8.45 -0.68
C TRP A 25 1.71 -8.43 0.72
N ILE A 26 1.06 -7.34 1.10
CA ILE A 26 0.32 -7.22 2.37
C ILE A 26 -0.84 -8.22 2.42
N ALA A 27 -1.62 -8.35 1.34
CA ALA A 27 -2.66 -9.37 1.26
C ALA A 27 -2.10 -10.77 1.43
N TYR A 28 -1.03 -11.09 0.70
CA TYR A 28 -0.40 -12.41 0.76
C TYR A 28 0.07 -12.75 2.18
N THR A 29 0.64 -11.78 2.89
CA THR A 29 1.09 -11.95 4.27
C THR A 29 -0.07 -12.03 5.25
N LEU A 30 -1.11 -11.20 5.12
CA LEU A 30 -2.28 -11.20 6.01
C LEU A 30 -3.20 -12.41 5.84
N HIS A 31 -3.24 -13.01 4.65
CA HIS A 31 -4.00 -14.23 4.35
C HIS A 31 -3.39 -15.50 4.95
N LYS A 32 -2.12 -15.46 5.40
CA LYS A 32 -1.53 -16.57 6.15
C LYS A 32 -2.23 -16.71 7.51
N SER A 33 -2.19 -17.92 8.08
CA SER A 33 -2.76 -18.18 9.40
C SER A 33 -2.14 -17.26 10.46
N SER A 34 -2.92 -16.92 11.49
CA SER A 34 -2.54 -15.99 12.56
C SER A 34 -1.19 -16.29 13.22
N ASN A 35 -0.81 -17.57 13.21
CA ASN A 35 0.37 -18.09 13.88
C ASN A 35 1.67 -17.90 13.08
N TYR A 36 1.58 -17.42 11.83
CA TYR A 36 2.76 -17.26 10.99
C TYR A 36 3.49 -15.96 11.31
N ILE A 37 4.78 -16.07 11.68
CA ILE A 37 5.64 -14.94 12.09
C ILE A 37 5.65 -13.81 11.05
N THR A 38 5.48 -14.12 9.75
CA THR A 38 5.48 -13.08 8.72
C THR A 38 4.23 -12.20 8.74
N ARG A 39 3.15 -12.54 9.46
CA ARG A 39 2.02 -11.62 9.70
C ARG A 39 2.40 -10.45 10.59
N GLN A 40 3.45 -10.60 11.41
CA GLN A 40 3.94 -9.52 12.25
C GLN A 40 4.77 -8.52 11.45
N ALA A 41 5.38 -8.93 10.33
CA ALA A 41 6.31 -8.10 9.56
C ALA A 41 5.73 -6.74 9.07
N PRO A 42 4.46 -6.64 8.60
CA PRO A 42 3.85 -5.36 8.23
C PRO A 42 3.62 -4.41 9.42
N ILE A 43 3.38 -4.97 10.61
CA ILE A 43 3.04 -4.24 11.85
C ILE A 43 4.29 -3.96 12.70
N TRP A 44 5.36 -4.74 12.49
CA TRP A 44 6.55 -4.77 13.33
C TRP A 44 7.22 -3.39 13.46
N ASN A 45 7.28 -2.89 14.70
CA ASN A 45 8.09 -1.74 15.07
C ASN A 45 9.38 -2.25 15.72
N PRO A 46 10.54 -2.26 15.04
CA PRO A 46 11.77 -2.67 15.71
C PRO A 46 12.18 -1.57 16.70
N GLU A 47 12.04 -1.91 17.97
CA GLU A 47 12.22 -1.04 19.14
C GLU A 47 13.70 -0.67 19.43
N ARG A 48 14.65 -1.22 18.65
CA ARG A 48 16.08 -0.98 18.84
C ARG A 48 16.51 0.42 18.37
N LYS A 49 17.41 1.05 19.14
CA LYS A 49 18.18 2.24 18.71
C LYS A 49 18.89 1.92 17.39
N ARG A 50 18.43 2.51 16.28
CA ARG A 50 18.98 2.28 14.94
C ARG A 50 20.23 3.16 14.73
N LYS A 51 21.18 2.67 13.92
CA LYS A 51 22.34 3.46 13.48
C LYS A 51 21.85 4.74 12.77
N ARG A 52 22.45 5.89 13.11
CA ARG A 52 22.20 7.20 12.50
C ARG A 52 22.49 7.09 10.99
N GLY A 53 21.54 7.44 10.13
CA GLY A 53 21.67 7.36 8.66
C GLY A 53 20.79 6.32 7.94
N ARG A 54 20.15 5.38 8.66
CA ARG A 54 19.19 4.45 8.03
C ARG A 54 17.84 5.15 7.82
N PRO A 55 17.25 5.13 6.60
CA PRO A 55 15.95 5.76 6.35
C PRO A 55 14.89 5.17 7.29
N LYS A 56 14.13 6.07 7.92
CA LYS A 56 13.11 5.76 8.92
C LYS A 56 11.91 5.13 8.18
N ASN A 57 11.96 3.81 8.00
CA ASN A 57 10.88 2.91 7.56
C ASN A 57 9.81 3.53 6.63
N ALA A 58 10.17 3.68 5.35
CA ALA A 58 9.30 4.16 4.27
C ALA A 58 8.02 3.30 4.14
N SER A 59 8.17 1.97 4.09
CA SER A 59 7.04 1.06 3.83
C SER A 59 5.91 1.16 4.85
N ARG A 60 6.20 1.22 6.17
CA ARG A 60 5.15 1.29 7.19
C ARG A 60 4.42 2.64 7.15
N ARG A 61 5.15 3.74 7.01
CA ARG A 61 4.55 5.09 6.95
C ARG A 61 3.70 5.27 5.70
N GLU A 62 4.15 4.73 4.58
CA GLU A 62 3.37 4.77 3.34
C GLU A 62 2.11 3.89 3.44
N ILE A 63 2.18 2.73 4.08
CA ILE A 63 0.98 1.90 4.34
C ILE A 63 0.03 2.60 5.32
N GLU A 64 0.54 3.18 6.41
CA GLU A 64 -0.26 3.96 7.35
C GLU A 64 -0.89 5.19 6.67
N ALA A 65 -0.18 5.85 5.75
CA ALA A 65 -0.71 6.95 4.96
C ALA A 65 -1.82 6.50 4.00
N ASP A 66 -1.65 5.37 3.32
CA ASP A 66 -2.66 4.77 2.46
C ASP A 66 -3.91 4.37 3.28
N ILE A 67 -3.74 3.75 4.45
CA ILE A 67 -4.83 3.39 5.37
C ILE A 67 -5.55 4.63 5.90
N LYS A 68 -4.79 5.66 6.32
CA LYS A 68 -5.35 6.93 6.79
C LYS A 68 -6.12 7.65 5.68
N LYS A 69 -5.66 7.55 4.42
CA LYS A 69 -6.36 8.09 3.25
C LYS A 69 -7.70 7.40 2.99
N MET A 70 -7.83 6.13 3.39
CA MET A 70 -9.09 5.39 3.36
C MET A 70 -10.00 5.69 4.57
N ASN A 71 -9.58 6.56 5.49
CA ASN A 71 -10.29 6.85 6.75
C ASN A 71 -10.57 5.60 7.61
N ASN A 72 -9.67 4.62 7.55
CA ASN A 72 -9.84 3.32 8.20
C ASN A 72 -8.68 3.00 9.15
N ASN A 73 -8.87 1.99 9.99
CA ASN A 73 -7.84 1.42 10.86
C ASN A 73 -7.31 0.11 10.28
N TRP A 74 -6.19 -0.41 10.80
CA TRP A 74 -5.58 -1.70 10.38
C TRP A 74 -6.50 -2.92 10.45
N LYS A 75 -7.59 -2.86 11.24
CA LYS A 75 -8.60 -3.92 11.35
C LYS A 75 -9.44 -4.12 10.09
N GLU A 76 -9.70 -3.04 9.34
CA GLU A 76 -10.52 -3.09 8.13
C GLU A 76 -9.80 -3.79 6.96
N PRO A 77 -8.52 -3.45 6.63
CA PRO A 77 -7.73 -4.25 5.69
C PRO A 77 -7.65 -5.72 6.08
N GLU A 78 -7.51 -6.03 7.36
CA GLU A 78 -7.44 -7.42 7.82
C GLU A 78 -8.73 -8.20 7.52
N ARG A 79 -9.90 -7.60 7.76
CA ARG A 79 -11.20 -8.19 7.40
C ARG A 79 -11.38 -8.32 5.89
N ILE A 80 -11.02 -7.27 5.15
CA ILE A 80 -11.19 -7.23 3.70
C ILE A 80 -10.22 -8.20 3.00
N THR A 81 -9.04 -8.50 3.56
CA THR A 81 -8.13 -9.52 2.98
C THR A 81 -8.67 -10.94 2.99
N GLN A 82 -9.67 -11.22 3.84
CA GLN A 82 -10.35 -12.52 3.87
C GLN A 82 -11.38 -12.63 2.74
N ASP A 83 -11.98 -11.50 2.32
CA ASP A 83 -12.84 -11.42 1.15
C ASP A 83 -12.05 -11.07 -0.12
N ARG A 84 -11.93 -12.03 -1.05
CA ARG A 84 -11.25 -11.82 -2.35
C ARG A 84 -11.86 -10.68 -3.17
N VAL A 85 -13.17 -10.48 -3.12
CA VAL A 85 -13.87 -9.48 -3.94
C VAL A 85 -13.67 -8.10 -3.33
N GLY A 86 -13.95 -7.95 -2.04
CA GLY A 86 -13.66 -6.73 -1.26
C GLY A 86 -12.21 -6.29 -1.39
N TRP A 87 -11.26 -7.23 -1.35
CA TRP A 87 -9.85 -6.93 -1.54
C TRP A 87 -9.54 -6.36 -2.94
N ARG A 88 -10.09 -6.96 -3.99
CA ARG A 88 -9.90 -6.47 -5.36
C ARG A 88 -10.46 -5.06 -5.54
N MET A 89 -11.60 -4.77 -4.92
CA MET A 89 -12.20 -3.43 -4.93
C MET A 89 -11.33 -2.42 -4.16
N LEU A 90 -10.81 -2.80 -2.99
CA LEU A 90 -9.94 -1.95 -2.17
C LEU A 90 -8.64 -1.58 -2.89
N VAL A 91 -7.94 -2.57 -3.45
CA VAL A 91 -6.70 -2.34 -4.19
C VAL A 91 -6.94 -1.49 -5.43
N SER A 92 -8.06 -1.71 -6.13
CA SER A 92 -8.45 -0.89 -7.27
C SER A 92 -8.70 0.56 -6.84
N GLY A 93 -9.50 0.80 -5.80
CA GLY A 93 -9.79 2.13 -5.28
C GLY A 93 -8.53 2.91 -4.83
N LEU A 94 -7.59 2.22 -4.17
CA LEU A 94 -6.28 2.77 -3.79
C LEU A 94 -5.40 3.17 -4.99
N CYS A 95 -5.64 2.58 -6.15
CA CYS A 95 -4.85 2.81 -7.36
C CYS A 95 -5.55 3.71 -8.38
N SER A 96 -6.86 3.89 -8.29
CA SER A 96 -7.66 4.69 -9.23
C SER A 96 -7.69 6.20 -8.94
N PHE A 97 -7.31 6.63 -7.73
CA PHE A 97 -7.56 8.00 -7.26
C PHE A 97 -6.78 9.11 -7.96
N THR A 98 -5.72 8.79 -8.69
CA THR A 98 -4.91 9.74 -9.47
C THR A 98 -5.51 10.03 -10.85
N ARG A 99 -6.42 9.18 -11.35
CA ARG A 99 -7.05 9.36 -12.67
C ARG A 99 -8.15 10.41 -12.64
N SER A 100 -8.78 10.65 -11.49
CA SER A 100 -9.82 11.67 -11.31
C SER A 100 -9.28 13.09 -11.10
N ASN A 101 -8.04 13.26 -10.61
CA ASN A 101 -7.42 14.57 -10.40
C ASN A 101 -6.71 15.16 -11.65
N ARG A 102 -6.81 14.54 -12.83
CA ARG A 102 -6.26 15.05 -14.09
C ARG A 102 -7.29 15.74 -15.00
N ARG A 103 -8.50 15.97 -14.50
CA ARG A 103 -9.51 16.79 -15.16
C ARG A 103 -9.65 18.13 -14.42
N LYS A 104 -8.63 18.97 -14.53
CA LYS A 104 -8.72 20.41 -14.36
C LYS A 104 -7.66 21.07 -15.21
#